data_AF-A0A7G6E1E3-F1
#
_entry.id   AF-A0A7G6E1E3-F1
#
_cell.length_a   1.000
_cell.length_b   1.000
_cell.length_c   1.000
_cell.angle_alpha   90.00
_cell.angle_beta   90.00
_cell.angle_gamma   90.00
#
_symmetry.space_group_name_H-M   'P 1'
#
loop_
_entity.id
_entity.type
_entity.pdbx_description
1 polymer ?
#
loop_
_entity_poly.entity_id
_entity_poly.type
_entity_poly.pdbx_seq_one_letter_code
_entity_poly.pdbx_strand_id
1 'polypeptide(L)'
;MFPTVIKEIRGRGLIAGIELTDERAGAIIMAKLLEQKVITAPTLQNRKVIRLEPPLFITYEENDYITAALNNAIKYAEELLNI
;
A
#
# COMPACT_ATOMS: atom_id res chain seq x y z
N MET A 1 -8.75 5.70 -8.50
CA MET A 1 -7.87 4.63 -9.03
C MET A 1 -6.58 5.31 -9.47
N PHE A 2 -5.40 4.78 -9.10
CA PHE A 2 -4.10 5.47 -9.23
C PHE A 2 -3.20 4.77 -10.28
N PRO A 3 -3.51 4.85 -11.58
CA PRO A 3 -2.80 4.09 -12.61
C PRO A 3 -1.35 4.54 -12.83
N THR A 4 -1.00 5.76 -12.41
CA THR A 4 0.37 6.28 -12.54
C THR A 4 1.28 5.76 -11.43
N VAL A 5 0.72 5.39 -10.26
CA VAL A 5 1.45 4.86 -9.11
C VAL A 5 1.37 3.33 -9.03
N ILE A 6 0.22 2.74 -9.35
CA ILE A 6 -0.03 1.29 -9.24
C ILE A 6 0.05 0.65 -10.62
N LYS A 7 0.97 -0.30 -10.76
CA LYS A 7 1.09 -1.14 -11.95
C LYS A 7 0.13 -2.34 -11.91
N GLU A 8 0.04 -3.02 -10.77
CA GLU A 8 -0.79 -4.21 -10.62
C GLU A 8 -1.15 -4.44 -9.15
N ILE A 9 -2.33 -5.01 -8.90
CA ILE A 9 -2.70 -5.59 -7.61
C ILE A 9 -2.96 -7.08 -7.83
N ARG A 10 -2.29 -7.93 -7.05
CA ARG A 10 -2.43 -9.39 -7.13
C ARG A 10 -2.47 -10.00 -5.74
N GLY A 11 -3.02 -11.20 -5.60
CA GLY A 11 -3.09 -11.89 -4.32
C GLY A 11 -4.13 -13.00 -4.29
N ARG A 12 -4.14 -13.77 -3.20
CA ARG A 12 -5.19 -14.74 -2.88
C ARG A 12 -5.45 -14.75 -1.38
N GLY A 13 -6.73 -14.72 -0.99
CA GLY A 13 -7.12 -14.60 0.40
C GLY A 13 -6.58 -13.31 1.03
N LEU A 14 -6.02 -13.40 2.23
CA LEU A 14 -5.45 -12.27 2.98
C LEU A 14 -3.98 -12.00 2.68
N ILE A 15 -3.46 -12.52 1.56
CA ILE A 15 -2.10 -12.23 1.10
C ILE A 15 -2.22 -11.52 -0.24
N ALA A 16 -2.05 -10.19 -0.19
CA ALA A 16 -2.10 -9.33 -1.36
C ALA A 16 -0.79 -8.54 -1.54
N GLY A 17 -0.45 -8.25 -2.79
CA GLY A 17 0.69 -7.47 -3.19
C GLY A 17 0.26 -6.35 -4.13
N ILE A 18 0.74 -5.14 -3.85
CA ILE A 18 0.56 -3.96 -4.70
C ILE A 18 1.91 -3.68 -5.37
N GLU A 19 1.98 -3.88 -6.68
CA GLU A 19 3.15 -3.53 -7.48
C GLU A 19 3.05 -2.08 -7.95
N LEU A 20 4.08 -1.32 -7.65
CA LEU A 20 4.21 0.09 -7.94
C LEU A 20 4.96 0.30 -9.26
N THR A 21 4.64 1.38 -9.94
CA THR A 21 5.35 1.84 -11.14
C THR A 21 6.76 2.33 -10.78
N ASP A 22 6.89 3.00 -9.63
CA ASP A 22 8.12 3.59 -9.10
C ASP A 22 8.46 3.04 -7.70
N GLU A 23 9.71 2.65 -7.48
CA GLU A 23 10.17 2.12 -6.19
C GLU A 23 10.20 3.19 -5.08
N ARG A 24 10.36 4.47 -5.44
CA ARG A 24 10.36 5.59 -4.49
C ARG A 24 9.01 5.74 -3.81
N ALA A 25 7.92 5.46 -4.53
CA ALA A 25 6.57 5.52 -4.00
C ALA A 25 6.38 4.54 -2.83
N GLY A 26 7.06 3.39 -2.84
CA GLY A 26 6.93 2.37 -1.80
C GLY A 26 7.29 2.90 -0.41
N ALA A 27 8.45 3.54 -0.29
CA ALA A 27 8.90 4.12 0.97
C ALA A 27 7.97 5.24 1.48
N ILE A 28 7.48 6.09 0.57
CA ILE A 28 6.58 7.20 0.89
C ILE A 28 5.23 6.67 1.39
N ILE A 29 4.65 5.70 0.68
CA ILE A 29 3.37 5.09 1.04
C ILE A 29 3.50 4.40 2.41
N MET A 30 4.54 3.61 2.63
CA MET A 30 4.75 2.93 3.92
C MET A 30 4.93 3.91 5.08
N ALA A 31 5.70 4.98 4.88
CA ALA A 31 5.85 6.03 5.89
C ALA A 31 4.50 6.69 6.21
N LYS A 32 3.69 6.99 5.19
CA LYS A 32 2.37 7.60 5.36
C LYS A 32 1.34 6.68 6.00
N LEU A 33 1.43 5.38 5.75
CA LEU A 33 0.63 4.37 6.44
C LEU A 33 1.03 4.25 7.92
N LEU A 34 2.32 4.31 8.21
CA LEU A 34 2.83 4.28 9.59
C LEU A 34 2.33 5.49 10.41
N GLU A 35 2.29 6.69 9.83
CA GLU A 35 1.66 7.87 10.46
C GLU A 35 0.18 7.63 10.82
N GLN A 36 -0.50 6.84 9.98
CA GLN A 36 -1.89 6.40 10.18
C GLN A 36 -1.97 5.12 11.03
N LYS A 37 -0.90 4.72 11.72
CA LYS A 37 -0.85 3.51 12.56
C LYS A 37 -1.20 2.21 11.80
N VAL A 38 -1.03 2.19 10.48
CA VAL A 38 -1.13 1.00 9.63
C VAL A 38 0.27 0.53 9.29
N ILE A 39 0.63 -0.66 9.76
CA ILE A 39 1.97 -1.22 9.53
C ILE A 39 1.93 -2.12 8.31
N THR A 40 2.84 -1.88 7.38
CA THR A 40 3.07 -2.73 6.20
C THR A 40 4.55 -3.06 6.11
N ALA A 41 4.88 -4.20 5.50
CA ALA A 41 6.26 -4.63 5.33
C ALA A 41 6.70 -4.47 3.88
N PRO A 42 7.90 -3.91 3.62
CA PRO A 42 8.50 -3.98 2.29
C PRO A 42 8.88 -5.43 1.98
N THR A 43 8.93 -5.78 0.70
CA THR A 43 9.59 -7.03 0.31
C THR A 43 11.10 -6.82 0.21
N LEU A 44 11.88 -7.73 0.79
CA LEU A 44 13.35 -7.69 0.74
C LEU A 44 13.90 -7.88 -0.68
N GLN A 45 13.12 -8.51 -1.57
CA GLN A 45 13.54 -8.86 -2.93
C GLN A 45 13.05 -7.87 -4.00
N ASN A 46 11.95 -7.15 -3.76
CA ASN A 46 11.38 -6.22 -4.72
C ASN A 46 10.83 -4.95 -4.03
N ARG A 47 11.58 -3.86 -4.13
CA ARG A 47 11.23 -2.56 -3.51
C ARG A 47 9.99 -1.92 -4.13
N LYS A 48 9.50 -2.42 -5.26
CA LYS A 48 8.26 -1.97 -5.90
C LYS A 48 7.01 -2.68 -5.39
N VAL A 49 7.12 -3.62 -4.45
CA VAL A 49 5.96 -4.36 -3.95
C VAL A 49 5.72 -4.06 -2.48
N ILE A 50 4.50 -3.63 -2.16
CA ILE A 50 3.98 -3.53 -0.79
C ILE A 50 3.09 -4.75 -0.55
N ARG A 51 3.31 -5.48 0.56
CA ARG A 51 2.46 -6.61 0.96
C ARG A 51 1.41 -6.17 1.97
N LEU A 52 0.18 -6.65 1.76
CA LEU A 52 -0.92 -6.55 2.71
C LEU A 52 -1.21 -7.96 3.24
N GLU A 53 -0.95 -8.15 4.53
CA GLU A 53 -1.08 -9.44 5.23
C GLU A 53 -1.78 -9.25 6.57
N PRO A 54 -3.04 -8.77 6.56
CA PRO A 54 -3.79 -8.55 7.79
C PRO A 54 -4.03 -9.87 8.56
N PRO A 55 -4.34 -9.79 9.86
CA PRO A 55 -4.70 -10.98 10.64
C PRO A 55 -5.98 -11.65 10.10
N LEU A 56 -6.11 -12.95 10.32
CA LEU A 56 -7.25 -13.75 9.83
C LEU A 56 -8.61 -13.27 10.35
N PHE A 57 -8.61 -12.65 11.53
CA PHE A 57 -9.81 -12.16 12.21
C PHE A 57 -10.03 -10.65 12.03
N ILE A 58 -9.39 -10.01 11.04
CA ILE A 58 -9.62 -8.60 10.70
C ILE A 58 -11.11 -8.31 10.48
N THR A 59 -11.60 -7.20 11.03
CA THR A 59 -13.01 -6.80 10.85
C THR A 59 -13.22 -6.02 9.56
N TYR A 60 -14.49 -5.88 9.14
CA TYR A 60 -14.82 -5.04 7.99
C TYR A 60 -14.50 -3.57 8.23
N GLU A 61 -14.71 -3.06 9.46
CA GLU A 61 -14.37 -1.69 9.81
C GLU A 61 -12.86 -1.43 9.75
N GLU A 62 -12.04 -2.38 10.22
CA GLU A 62 -10.59 -2.30 10.10
C GLU A 62 -10.14 -2.34 8.63
N ASN A 63 -10.78 -3.17 7.81
CA ASN A 63 -10.51 -3.24 6.37
C ASN A 63 -10.86 -1.93 5.65
N ASP A 64 -11.99 -1.31 5.99
CA ASP A 64 -12.39 0.00 5.45
C ASP A 64 -11.40 1.09 5.86
N TYR A 65 -10.97 1.08 7.13
CA TYR A 65 -9.94 1.99 7.64
C TYR A 65 -8.62 1.85 6.87
N ILE A 66 -8.12 0.62 6.71
CA ILE A 66 -6.86 0.35 5.98
C ILE A 66 -6.98 0.77 4.52
N THR A 67 -8.12 0.50 3.88
CA THR A 67 -8.38 0.89 2.48
C THR A 67 -8.37 2.41 2.32
N ALA A 68 -9.01 3.14 3.24
CA ALA A 68 -8.99 4.61 3.24
C ALA A 68 -7.57 5.16 3.49
N ALA A 69 -6.84 4.60 4.46
CA ALA A 69 -5.48 5.00 4.77
C ALA A 69 -4.52 4.77 3.60
N LEU A 70 -4.69 3.65 2.88
CA LEU A 70 -3.94 3.29 1.69
C LEU A 70 -4.22 4.26 0.53
N ASN A 71 -5.49 4.57 0.26
CA ASN A 71 -5.86 5.55 -0.77
C ASN A 71 -5.24 6.93 -0.49
N ASN A 72 -5.27 7.38 0.76
CA ASN A 72 -4.64 8.64 1.18
C ASN A 72 -3.11 8.60 0.97
N ALA A 73 -2.47 7.49 1.36
CA ALA A 73 -1.03 7.32 1.20
C ALA A 73 -0.57 7.28 -0.26
N ILE A 74 -1.32 6.60 -1.14
CA ILE A 74 -1.02 6.54 -2.57
C ILE A 74 -1.18 7.92 -3.21
N LYS A 75 -2.27 8.62 -2.90
CA LYS A 75 -2.51 9.99 -3.40
C LYS A 75 -1.37 10.94 -2.99
N TYR A 76 -0.95 10.86 -1.73
CA TYR A 76 0.18 11.66 -1.24
C TYR A 76 1.48 11.35 -2.00
N ALA A 77 1.75 10.08 -2.29
CA ALA A 77 2.93 9.69 -3.07
C ALA A 77 2.86 10.17 -4.53
N GLU A 78 1.68 10.10 -5.15
CA GLU A 78 1.41 10.62 -6.50
C GLU A 78 1.75 12.12 -6.58
N GLU A 79 1.20 12.91 -5.65
CA GLU A 79 1.43 14.36 -5.56
C GLU A 79 2.90 14.71 -5.28
N LEU A 80 3.56 14.00 -4.35
CA LEU A 80 4.95 14.27 -3.99
C LEU A 80 5.93 13.94 -5.13
N LEU A 81 5.65 12.90 -5.90
CA LEU A 81 6.51 12.45 -6.99
C LEU A 81 6.20 13.11 -8.34
N ASN A 82 5.08 13.82 -8.46
CA ASN A 82 4.56 14.40 -9.70
C ASN A 82 4.42 13.34 -10.82
N ILE A 83 3.86 12.18 -10.50
CA ILE A 83 3.67 11.06 -11.45
C ILE A 83 2.21 10.70 -11.66
#